data_AF-A0A0M3TUB8-F1
#
_entry.id   AF-A0A0M3TUB8-F1
#
_cell.length_a   1.000
_cell.length_b   1.000
_cell.length_c   1.000
_cell.angle_alpha   90.00
_cell.angle_beta   90.00
_cell.angle_gamma   90.00
#
_symmetry.space_group_name_H-M   'P 1'
#
loop_
_entity.id
_entity.type
_entity.pdbx_description
1 polymer ?
#
loop_
_entity_poly.entity_id
_entity_poly.type
_entity_poly.pdbx_seq_one_letter_code
_entity_poly.pdbx_strand_id
1 'polypeptide(L)'
;MKSKKLLIILFLPWLSFAGGQEIYSENCEKCHGFSQQGSLGLPLYRSTVANHSDGYLKKTIEYGRPGRIMPGFKLSNAQTVKLIRFLRAGVKAPQYSKEPIVGDVEAGKYTYEQYCQRCHGKQLQGGEGTGKNFSWQKDRDVSPPALANQGFLHAAEDQMIKHIIMKGIKDTEMMSFEKEFNFTDQMANDLVVYIRSHQQSSVFSDTPKAVEDEEPLVFVYQSQHDLATTVDKLKDSAAAYNFRVYPSRTLFEGLGGPEGADQKQIVVRFCNFKNMQKFLKLDPRLGVILPCRATVVENNQGEVHIYLENYVHAIKRFNNEQISIDAKDLIDSMKEMVEEAVW
;
A
#
# COMPACT_ATOMS: atom_id res chain seq x y z
N MET A 1 -35.48 -47.95 43.25
CA MET A 1 -35.46 -46.50 43.59
C MET A 1 -34.17 -45.87 43.10
N LYS A 2 -34.29 -44.87 42.20
CA LYS A 2 -33.37 -43.75 41.88
C LYS A 2 -31.86 -43.91 42.14
N SER A 3 -31.06 -43.78 41.06
CA SER A 3 -30.33 -42.52 40.83
C SER A 3 -29.87 -42.39 39.38
N LYS A 4 -29.96 -41.15 38.89
CA LYS A 4 -29.72 -40.66 37.55
C LYS A 4 -28.29 -40.11 37.45
N LYS A 5 -27.73 -40.17 36.24
CA LYS A 5 -26.79 -39.21 35.62
C LYS A 5 -25.38 -39.09 36.23
N LEU A 6 -24.39 -39.18 35.33
CA LEU A 6 -23.54 -38.05 34.88
C LEU A 6 -22.06 -38.46 34.81
N LEU A 7 -21.55 -38.70 33.61
CA LEU A 7 -20.15 -38.37 33.32
C LEU A 7 -20.03 -37.86 31.87
N ILE A 8 -20.33 -36.57 31.79
CA ILE A 8 -19.67 -35.52 30.99
C ILE A 8 -18.83 -36.04 29.82
N ILE A 9 -19.38 -35.83 28.62
CA ILE A 9 -18.67 -35.76 27.35
C ILE A 9 -17.58 -34.69 27.47
N LEU A 10 -16.32 -35.11 27.54
CA LEU A 10 -15.15 -34.24 27.52
C LEU A 10 -14.78 -33.96 26.06
N PHE A 11 -15.66 -33.27 25.35
CA PHE A 11 -15.31 -32.63 24.09
C PHE A 11 -14.90 -31.19 24.37
N LEU A 12 -13.62 -30.90 24.07
CA LEU A 12 -13.04 -29.62 23.65
C LEU A 12 -12.46 -28.65 24.69
N PRO A 13 -11.17 -28.31 24.51
CA PRO A 13 -10.84 -27.03 23.87
C PRO A 13 -9.63 -27.10 22.91
N TRP A 14 -9.59 -28.03 21.96
CA TRP A 14 -8.60 -28.03 20.87
C TRP A 14 -9.11 -27.44 19.53
N LEU A 15 -10.40 -27.19 19.33
CA LEU A 15 -10.90 -26.50 18.11
C LEU A 15 -10.70 -24.96 18.13
N SER A 16 -10.22 -24.34 19.21
CA SER A 16 -10.23 -22.86 19.33
C SER A 16 -9.04 -22.13 18.70
N PHE A 17 -8.03 -22.84 18.20
CA PHE A 17 -6.95 -22.28 17.35
C PHE A 17 -7.20 -22.47 15.84
N ALA A 18 -8.15 -23.33 15.47
CA ALA A 18 -8.40 -23.68 14.08
C ALA A 18 -8.91 -22.47 13.28
N GLY A 19 -8.14 -22.11 12.25
CA GLY A 19 -8.47 -21.08 11.26
C GLY A 19 -7.69 -19.76 11.37
N GLY A 20 -7.13 -19.40 12.54
CA GLY A 20 -6.39 -18.13 12.67
C GLY A 20 -5.10 -18.09 11.83
N GLN A 21 -4.36 -19.20 11.84
CA GLN A 21 -3.15 -19.39 11.04
C GLN A 21 -3.44 -19.50 9.54
N GLU A 22 -4.55 -20.16 9.17
CA GLU A 22 -5.00 -20.29 7.77
C GLU A 22 -5.35 -18.92 7.19
N ILE A 23 -6.16 -18.13 7.91
CA ILE A 23 -6.48 -16.75 7.53
C ILE A 23 -5.20 -15.91 7.37
N TYR A 24 -4.24 -16.06 8.29
CA TYR A 24 -2.94 -15.38 8.19
C TYR A 24 -2.18 -15.78 6.92
N SER A 25 -2.11 -17.09 6.62
CA SER A 25 -1.39 -17.61 5.46
C SER A 25 -1.98 -17.11 4.14
N GLU A 26 -3.32 -17.10 4.03
CA GLU A 26 -4.01 -16.66 2.82
C GLU A 26 -3.89 -15.14 2.58
N ASN A 27 -3.93 -14.34 3.65
CA ASN A 27 -4.16 -12.89 3.55
C ASN A 27 -2.95 -12.03 3.95
N CYS A 28 -2.15 -12.47 4.92
CA CYS A 28 -1.14 -11.62 5.59
C CYS A 28 0.29 -12.07 5.30
N GLU A 29 0.52 -13.38 5.18
CA GLU A 29 1.85 -13.99 5.07
C GLU A 29 2.68 -13.46 3.89
N LYS A 30 2.05 -13.19 2.74
CA LYS A 30 2.72 -12.66 1.54
C LYS A 30 3.50 -11.36 1.81
N CYS A 31 3.02 -10.57 2.77
CA CYS A 31 3.65 -9.32 3.16
C CYS A 31 4.40 -9.45 4.50
N HIS A 32 3.80 -10.07 5.50
CA HIS A 32 4.32 -10.13 6.87
C HIS A 32 5.23 -11.35 7.14
N GLY A 33 5.39 -12.26 6.17
CA GLY A 33 6.25 -13.44 6.25
C GLY A 33 5.62 -14.62 7.00
N PHE A 34 6.04 -15.84 6.67
CA PHE A 34 5.52 -17.08 7.26
C PHE A 34 5.65 -17.12 8.80
N SER A 35 6.73 -16.57 9.34
CA SER A 35 7.03 -16.48 10.76
C SER A 35 6.81 -15.08 11.34
N GLN A 36 6.02 -14.23 10.68
CA GLN A 36 5.76 -12.84 11.09
C GLN A 36 7.01 -11.95 11.10
N GLN A 37 8.08 -12.39 10.44
CA GLN A 37 9.39 -11.73 10.39
C GLN A 37 9.44 -10.52 9.43
N GLY A 38 8.34 -10.26 8.70
CA GLY A 38 8.29 -9.25 7.67
C GLY A 38 8.81 -9.75 6.31
N SER A 39 8.36 -9.09 5.24
CA SER A 39 8.84 -9.28 3.87
C SER A 39 8.53 -8.00 3.10
N LEU A 40 7.44 -7.91 2.33
CA LEU A 40 7.01 -6.63 1.74
C LEU A 40 6.41 -5.69 2.79
N GLY A 41 5.75 -6.25 3.81
CA GLY A 41 5.21 -5.53 4.95
C GLY A 41 6.12 -5.62 6.18
N LEU A 42 5.77 -4.84 7.20
CA LEU A 42 6.52 -4.76 8.46
C LEU A 42 6.52 -6.09 9.22
N PRO A 43 7.57 -6.40 10.01
CA PRO A 43 7.51 -7.51 10.94
C PRO A 43 6.40 -7.32 11.99
N LEU A 44 5.71 -8.40 12.32
CA LEU A 44 4.69 -8.43 13.38
C LEU A 44 5.28 -9.08 14.63
N TYR A 45 6.37 -8.50 15.14
CA TYR A 45 7.01 -9.01 16.35
C TYR A 45 6.05 -9.00 17.54
N ARG A 46 6.23 -9.98 18.43
CA ARG A 46 5.46 -10.08 19.67
C ARG A 46 5.58 -8.82 20.53
N SER A 47 6.77 -8.22 20.59
CA SER A 47 7.02 -6.95 21.27
C SER A 47 6.19 -5.80 20.69
N THR A 48 6.03 -5.74 19.37
CA THR A 48 5.15 -4.77 18.71
C THR A 48 3.68 -5.05 19.03
N VAL A 49 3.21 -6.28 18.85
CA VAL A 49 1.79 -6.66 19.08
C VAL A 49 1.37 -6.43 20.54
N ALA A 50 2.30 -6.54 21.49
CA ALA A 50 2.05 -6.30 22.92
C ALA A 50 1.59 -4.87 23.25
N ASN A 51 1.89 -3.89 22.41
CA ASN A 51 1.56 -2.47 22.64
C ASN A 51 0.21 -2.06 22.03
N HIS A 52 -0.49 -2.97 21.36
CA HIS A 52 -1.69 -2.64 20.61
C HIS A 52 -2.91 -3.35 21.20
N SER A 53 -4.04 -2.66 21.33
CA SER A 53 -5.30 -3.25 21.81
C SER A 53 -5.95 -4.17 20.76
N ASP A 54 -6.90 -5.02 21.15
CA ASP A 54 -7.69 -5.80 20.18
C ASP A 54 -8.56 -4.92 19.28
N GLY A 55 -9.06 -3.82 19.84
CA GLY A 55 -9.82 -2.82 19.08
C GLY A 55 -8.98 -2.19 17.97
N TYR A 56 -7.76 -1.79 18.29
CA TYR A 56 -6.81 -1.26 17.33
C TYR A 56 -6.47 -2.27 16.23
N LEU A 57 -6.12 -3.51 16.60
CA LEU A 57 -5.76 -4.54 15.63
C LEU A 57 -6.94 -4.85 14.69
N LYS A 58 -8.16 -4.96 15.23
CA LYS A 58 -9.37 -5.16 14.43
C LYS A 58 -9.57 -4.05 13.40
N LYS A 59 -9.55 -2.79 13.84
CA LYS A 59 -9.70 -1.64 12.94
C LYS A 59 -8.55 -1.51 11.94
N THR A 60 -7.32 -1.85 12.35
CA THR A 60 -6.16 -1.86 11.47
C THR A 60 -6.30 -2.90 10.36
N ILE A 61 -6.82 -4.09 10.67
CA ILE A 61 -7.12 -5.13 9.67
C ILE A 61 -8.24 -4.66 8.73
N GLU A 62 -9.27 -4.02 9.27
CA GLU A 62 -10.45 -3.57 8.51
C GLU A 62 -10.15 -2.41 7.56
N TYR A 63 -9.47 -1.37 8.06
CA TYR A 63 -9.19 -0.13 7.32
C TYR A 63 -7.85 -0.15 6.59
N GLY A 64 -6.93 -1.02 7.00
CA GLY A 64 -5.57 -1.04 6.49
C GLY A 64 -4.81 0.26 6.81
N ARG A 65 -3.92 0.63 5.89
CA ARG A 65 -3.16 1.87 5.88
C ARG A 65 -3.27 2.51 4.50
N PRO A 66 -4.34 3.29 4.21
CA PRO A 66 -4.50 3.97 2.92
C PRO A 66 -3.25 4.79 2.56
N GLY A 67 -2.81 4.76 1.30
CA GLY A 67 -1.52 5.37 0.90
C GLY A 67 -0.27 4.55 1.26
N ARG A 68 -0.43 3.33 1.81
CA ARG A 68 0.65 2.38 2.12
C ARG A 68 0.31 0.98 1.61
N ILE A 69 1.26 0.05 1.74
CA ILE A 69 1.15 -1.29 1.16
C ILE A 69 0.12 -2.20 1.88
N MET A 70 -0.25 -1.88 3.12
CA MET A 70 -1.20 -2.69 3.90
C MET A 70 -2.65 -2.33 3.52
N PRO A 71 -3.36 -3.19 2.77
CA PRO A 71 -4.74 -2.94 2.41
C PRO A 71 -5.68 -3.16 3.60
N GLY A 72 -6.92 -2.71 3.48
CA GLY A 72 -8.01 -3.13 4.34
C GLY A 72 -8.54 -4.49 3.92
N PHE A 73 -8.95 -5.31 4.88
CA PHE A 73 -9.48 -6.65 4.67
C PHE A 73 -10.92 -6.75 5.17
N LYS A 74 -11.83 -7.23 4.32
CA LYS A 74 -13.23 -7.48 4.67
C LYS A 74 -13.40 -8.89 5.24
N LEU A 75 -12.85 -9.10 6.42
CA LEU A 75 -13.02 -10.33 7.20
C LEU A 75 -14.28 -10.24 8.08
N SER A 76 -14.98 -11.36 8.26
CA SER A 76 -16.06 -11.42 9.26
C SER A 76 -15.48 -11.21 10.67
N ASN A 77 -16.31 -10.73 11.61
CA ASN A 77 -15.88 -10.51 12.99
C ASN A 77 -15.25 -11.77 13.61
N ALA A 78 -15.84 -12.94 13.36
CA ALA A 78 -15.32 -14.22 13.84
C ALA A 78 -13.94 -14.57 13.24
N GLN A 79 -13.73 -14.31 11.94
CA GLN A 79 -12.42 -14.48 11.30
C GLN A 79 -11.39 -13.52 11.89
N THR A 80 -11.73 -12.24 12.05
CA THR A 80 -10.83 -11.24 12.64
C THR A 80 -10.43 -11.59 14.06
N VAL A 81 -11.36 -12.06 14.90
CA VAL A 81 -11.06 -12.51 16.27
C VAL A 81 -10.12 -13.72 16.27
N LYS A 82 -10.31 -14.69 15.37
CA LYS A 82 -9.40 -15.85 15.23
C LYS A 82 -8.00 -15.42 14.79
N LEU A 83 -7.91 -14.51 13.83
CA LEU A 83 -6.64 -13.95 13.36
C LEU A 83 -5.91 -13.20 14.47
N ILE A 84 -6.60 -12.31 15.19
CA ILE A 84 -6.01 -11.58 16.32
C ILE A 84 -5.52 -12.54 17.41
N ARG A 85 -6.29 -13.59 17.72
CA ARG A 85 -5.86 -14.63 18.67
C ARG A 85 -4.58 -15.32 18.22
N PHE A 86 -4.44 -15.60 16.93
CA PHE A 86 -3.20 -16.17 16.37
C PHE A 86 -2.02 -15.20 16.49
N LEU A 87 -2.20 -13.92 16.11
CA LEU A 87 -1.17 -12.88 16.24
C LEU A 87 -0.74 -12.65 17.70
N ARG A 88 -1.65 -12.85 18.65
CA ARG A 88 -1.41 -12.71 20.09
C ARG A 88 -0.87 -13.96 20.78
N ALA A 89 -0.54 -15.02 20.05
CA ALA A 89 -0.05 -16.24 20.69
C ALA A 89 1.18 -15.95 21.59
N GLY A 90 0.98 -16.02 22.90
CA GLY A 90 2.00 -15.74 23.93
C GLY A 90 2.05 -14.28 24.43
N VAL A 91 1.10 -13.41 24.06
CA VAL A 91 1.07 -11.99 24.44
C VAL A 91 -0.33 -11.56 24.87
N LYS A 92 -0.43 -10.81 25.98
CA LYS A 92 -1.71 -10.27 26.46
C LYS A 92 -2.05 -8.96 25.77
N ALA A 93 -3.35 -8.72 25.54
CA ALA A 93 -3.83 -7.44 25.05
C ALA A 93 -3.72 -6.37 26.15
N PRO A 94 -3.11 -5.20 25.87
CA PRO A 94 -3.22 -4.04 26.76
C PRO A 94 -4.64 -3.49 26.73
N GLN A 95 -5.02 -2.80 27.80
CA GLN A 95 -6.27 -2.07 27.90
C GLN A 95 -5.94 -0.58 27.98
N TYR A 96 -6.47 0.19 27.03
CA TYR A 96 -6.31 1.64 26.96
C TYR A 96 -7.67 2.29 27.13
N SER A 97 -7.72 3.41 27.87
CA SER A 97 -8.94 4.22 27.92
C SER A 97 -9.25 4.75 26.52
N LYS A 98 -10.55 4.84 26.22
CA LYS A 98 -11.06 5.44 24.98
C LYS A 98 -11.29 6.95 25.12
N GLU A 99 -11.08 7.49 26.30
CA GLU A 99 -11.22 8.92 26.55
C GLU A 99 -10.18 9.70 25.74
N PRO A 100 -10.62 10.71 24.97
CA PRO A 100 -9.70 11.60 24.28
C PRO A 100 -8.75 12.27 25.26
N ILE A 101 -7.51 12.45 24.83
CA ILE A 101 -6.53 13.22 25.59
C ILE A 101 -6.72 14.72 25.30
N VAL A 102 -6.66 15.54 26.35
CA VAL A 102 -6.63 17.00 26.25
C VAL A 102 -5.20 17.49 26.41
N GLY A 103 -4.81 18.45 25.57
CA GLY A 103 -3.46 19.01 25.49
C GLY A 103 -3.43 20.22 24.55
N ASP A 104 -2.26 20.82 24.40
CA ASP A 104 -1.99 21.98 23.56
C ASP A 104 -1.41 21.55 22.21
N VAL A 105 -2.13 21.87 21.12
CA VAL A 105 -1.73 21.52 19.74
C VAL A 105 -0.42 22.20 19.33
N GLU A 106 -0.21 23.47 19.69
CA GLU A 106 0.97 24.24 19.28
C GLU A 106 2.21 23.79 20.07
N ALA A 107 2.07 23.50 21.37
CA ALA A 107 3.13 22.89 22.16
C ALA A 107 3.49 21.49 21.62
N GLY A 108 2.48 20.72 21.21
CA GLY A 108 2.65 19.41 20.59
C GLY A 108 3.40 19.50 19.26
N LYS A 109 3.03 20.46 18.41
CA LYS A 109 3.71 20.74 17.14
C LYS A 109 5.18 21.08 17.36
N TYR A 110 5.48 22.00 18.28
CA TYR A 110 6.86 22.36 18.61
C TYR A 110 7.66 21.14 19.05
N THR A 111 7.10 20.32 19.95
CA THR A 111 7.74 19.08 20.41
C THR A 111 7.96 18.10 19.26
N TYR A 112 6.99 17.96 18.36
CA TYR A 112 7.10 17.08 17.20
C TYR A 112 8.24 17.49 16.26
N GLU A 113 8.37 18.78 15.99
CA GLU A 113 9.43 19.34 15.16
C GLU A 113 10.83 19.13 15.77
N GLN A 114 10.97 19.13 17.09
CA GLN A 114 12.26 18.88 17.73
C GLN A 114 12.64 17.40 17.73
N TYR A 115 11.69 16.51 18.04
CA TYR A 115 12.00 15.14 18.43
C TYR A 115 11.55 14.07 17.43
N CYS A 116 10.45 14.30 16.70
CA CYS A 116 9.75 13.25 15.96
C CYS A 116 9.96 13.34 14.43
N GLN A 117 10.00 14.56 13.88
CA GLN A 117 10.00 14.79 12.43
C GLN A 117 11.21 14.18 11.70
N ARG A 118 12.35 13.99 12.40
CA ARG A 118 13.55 13.37 11.82
C ARG A 118 13.30 11.94 11.34
N CYS A 119 12.37 11.24 11.99
CA CYS A 119 11.98 9.88 11.61
C CYS A 119 10.61 9.88 10.93
N HIS A 120 9.62 10.55 11.52
CA HIS A 120 8.23 10.51 11.05
C HIS A 120 7.89 11.57 9.98
N GLY A 121 8.86 12.32 9.50
CA GLY A 121 8.70 13.35 8.47
C GLY A 121 8.06 14.64 8.99
N LYS A 122 8.28 15.75 8.27
CA LYS A 122 7.81 17.09 8.69
C LYS A 122 6.29 17.23 8.76
N GLN A 123 5.56 16.42 8.01
CA GLN A 123 4.10 16.44 7.90
C GLN A 123 3.48 15.13 8.42
N LEU A 124 4.17 14.42 9.34
CA LEU A 124 3.73 13.13 9.88
C LEU A 124 3.55 12.05 8.81
N GLN A 125 4.19 12.23 7.65
CA GLN A 125 4.06 11.34 6.51
C GLN A 125 4.96 10.10 6.64
N GLY A 126 5.76 9.93 7.69
CA GLY A 126 6.74 8.85 7.79
C GLY A 126 7.84 8.95 6.73
N GLY A 127 8.50 7.82 6.44
CA GLY A 127 9.43 7.73 5.32
C GLY A 127 8.74 7.77 3.94
N GLU A 128 9.52 8.03 2.88
CA GLU A 128 9.06 7.92 1.49
C GLU A 128 8.61 6.48 1.16
N GLY A 129 7.62 6.35 0.28
CA GLY A 129 7.18 5.05 -0.26
C GLY A 129 6.32 4.19 0.65
N THR A 130 6.41 2.87 0.52
CA THR A 130 5.45 1.91 1.13
C THR A 130 5.55 1.71 2.64
N GLY A 131 6.60 2.22 3.29
CA GLY A 131 6.90 1.95 4.70
C GLY A 131 7.99 0.89 4.92
N LYS A 132 8.54 0.29 3.87
CA LYS A 132 9.76 -0.55 3.92
C LYS A 132 10.81 -0.03 2.95
N ASN A 133 12.06 0.05 3.40
CA ASN A 133 13.18 0.41 2.54
C ASN A 133 13.58 -0.80 1.67
N PHE A 134 13.42 -0.70 0.35
CA PHE A 134 13.89 -1.72 -0.57
C PHE A 134 15.36 -1.48 -0.90
N SER A 135 16.25 -2.31 -0.30
CA SER A 135 17.64 -2.70 -0.67
C SER A 135 18.66 -1.65 -1.15
N TRP A 136 18.30 -0.39 -1.35
CA TRP A 136 19.17 0.69 -1.85
C TRP A 136 19.40 1.81 -0.83
N GLN A 137 18.67 1.81 0.29
CA GLN A 137 18.95 2.63 1.46
C GLN A 137 19.56 1.72 2.54
N LYS A 138 20.88 1.80 2.71
CA LYS A 138 21.68 0.87 3.54
C LYS A 138 21.45 0.99 5.05
N ASP A 139 20.70 1.99 5.50
CA ASP A 139 20.82 2.43 6.89
C ASP A 139 19.71 1.87 7.79
N ARG A 140 18.56 1.42 7.25
CA ARG A 140 17.42 0.91 8.04
C ARG A 140 16.54 -0.07 7.26
N ASP A 141 16.04 -1.11 7.94
CA ASP A 141 15.17 -2.15 7.35
C ASP A 141 13.68 -1.78 7.28
N VAL A 142 13.23 -0.82 8.09
CA VAL A 142 11.83 -0.41 8.24
C VAL A 142 11.72 1.11 8.21
N SER A 143 10.83 1.65 7.38
CA SER A 143 10.56 3.09 7.39
C SER A 143 9.63 3.43 8.55
N PRO A 144 9.82 4.57 9.24
CA PRO A 144 8.92 4.97 10.33
C PRO A 144 7.47 5.12 9.85
N PRO A 145 6.48 4.72 10.67
CA PRO A 145 5.08 4.78 10.28
C PRO A 145 4.61 6.22 10.07
N ALA A 146 3.73 6.40 9.09
CA ALA A 146 3.04 7.66 8.84
C ALA A 146 1.98 7.91 9.92
N LEU A 147 2.21 8.90 10.78
CA LEU A 147 1.34 9.24 11.91
C LEU A 147 0.09 10.03 11.46
N ALA A 148 0.14 10.70 10.31
CA ALA A 148 -1.04 11.30 9.67
C ALA A 148 -1.85 10.29 8.82
N ASN A 149 -1.51 9.00 8.86
CA ASN A 149 -2.26 7.98 8.13
C ASN A 149 -3.67 7.84 8.70
N GLN A 150 -4.69 8.00 7.86
CA GLN A 150 -6.08 8.01 8.32
C GLN A 150 -6.51 6.65 8.86
N GLY A 151 -6.04 5.54 8.27
CA GLY A 151 -6.30 4.20 8.82
C GLY A 151 -5.70 4.01 10.21
N PHE A 152 -4.54 4.60 10.47
CA PHE A 152 -3.92 4.63 11.80
C PHE A 152 -4.71 5.49 12.77
N LEU A 153 -5.01 6.75 12.41
CA LEU A 153 -5.70 7.69 13.28
C LEU A 153 -7.10 7.19 13.65
N HIS A 154 -7.85 6.58 12.73
CA HIS A 154 -9.17 6.00 13.06
C HIS A 154 -9.10 4.72 13.92
N ALA A 155 -7.99 3.98 13.82
CA ALA A 155 -7.78 2.76 14.58
C ALA A 155 -7.28 3.02 16.00
N ALA A 156 -6.33 3.95 16.17
CA ALA A 156 -5.61 4.20 17.40
C ALA A 156 -6.49 4.81 18.50
N GLU A 157 -6.28 4.38 19.74
CA GLU A 157 -6.69 5.11 20.94
C GLU A 157 -5.61 6.11 21.37
N ASP A 158 -6.00 7.26 21.92
CA ASP A 158 -5.05 8.33 22.32
C ASP A 158 -4.06 7.84 23.37
N GLN A 159 -4.55 7.09 24.35
CA GLN A 159 -3.72 6.49 25.41
C GLN A 159 -2.73 5.46 24.88
N MET A 160 -3.04 4.78 23.77
CA MET A 160 -2.10 3.89 23.11
C MET A 160 -0.95 4.68 22.46
N ILE A 161 -1.28 5.78 21.77
CA ILE A 161 -0.27 6.67 21.16
C ILE A 161 0.63 7.24 22.27
N LYS A 162 0.04 7.76 23.35
CA LYS A 162 0.77 8.25 24.53
C LYS A 162 1.69 7.17 25.10
N HIS A 163 1.17 5.96 25.30
CA HIS A 163 1.96 4.85 25.84
C HIS A 163 3.19 4.55 24.98
N ILE A 164 3.02 4.48 23.66
CA ILE A 164 4.11 4.23 22.71
C ILE A 164 5.14 5.36 22.73
N ILE A 165 4.72 6.63 22.81
CA ILE A 165 5.65 7.77 22.95
C ILE A 165 6.47 7.64 24.23
N MET A 166 5.80 7.38 25.36
CA MET A 166 6.45 7.34 26.66
C MET A 166 7.38 6.13 26.81
N LYS A 167 6.91 4.94 26.46
CA LYS A 167 7.61 3.66 26.73
C LYS A 167 8.39 3.11 25.53
N GLY A 168 8.18 3.65 24.34
CA GLY A 168 8.74 3.11 23.10
C GLY A 168 8.16 1.74 22.73
N ILE A 169 8.71 1.14 21.68
CA ILE A 169 8.40 -0.23 21.27
C ILE A 169 9.72 -1.01 21.25
N LYS A 170 9.80 -2.04 22.10
CA LYS A 170 10.95 -2.94 22.16
C LYS A 170 11.24 -3.57 20.79
N ASP A 171 12.51 -3.75 20.48
CA ASP A 171 13.01 -4.33 19.22
C ASP A 171 12.71 -3.46 17.98
N THR A 172 12.48 -2.16 18.19
CA THR A 172 12.33 -1.15 17.14
C THR A 172 13.14 0.10 17.47
N GLU A 173 13.29 1.00 16.50
CA GLU A 173 13.92 2.32 16.72
C GLU A 173 13.02 3.32 17.47
N MET A 174 11.74 2.99 17.71
CA MET A 174 10.85 3.84 18.49
C MET A 174 11.20 3.72 19.97
N MET A 175 12.10 4.59 20.43
CA MET A 175 12.62 4.63 21.80
C MET A 175 11.63 5.20 22.82
N SER A 176 11.97 5.05 24.10
CA SER A 176 11.20 5.59 25.22
C SER A 176 11.56 7.06 25.48
N PHE A 177 10.66 7.99 25.14
CA PHE A 177 10.95 9.41 25.35
C PHE A 177 10.92 9.83 26.82
N GLU A 178 10.22 9.08 27.66
CA GLU A 178 10.29 9.23 29.12
C GLU A 178 11.69 8.97 29.66
N LYS A 179 12.38 7.94 29.15
CA LYS A 179 13.72 7.56 29.63
C LYS A 179 14.84 8.34 28.96
N GLU A 180 14.76 8.53 27.65
CA GLU A 180 15.84 9.15 26.86
C GLU A 180 15.82 10.68 26.95
N PHE A 181 14.65 11.29 27.16
CA PHE A 181 14.46 12.75 27.10
C PHE A 181 13.66 13.33 28.27
N ASN A 182 13.35 12.53 29.30
CA ASN A 182 12.58 12.95 30.47
C ASN A 182 11.23 13.61 30.10
N PHE A 183 10.53 13.07 29.10
CA PHE A 183 9.21 13.59 28.72
C PHE A 183 8.23 13.54 29.90
N THR A 184 7.48 14.63 30.06
CA THR A 184 6.38 14.70 31.02
C THR A 184 5.09 14.18 30.40
N ASP A 185 4.12 13.84 31.25
CA ASP A 185 2.79 13.48 30.79
C ASP A 185 2.12 14.56 29.94
N GLN A 186 2.37 15.84 30.24
CA GLN A 186 1.82 16.96 29.49
C GLN A 186 2.42 17.03 28.08
N MET A 187 3.74 16.91 27.94
CA MET A 187 4.40 16.90 26.62
C MET A 187 3.87 15.76 25.74
N ALA A 188 3.65 14.58 26.33
CA ALA A 188 3.07 13.46 25.60
C ALA A 188 1.60 13.71 25.24
N ASN A 189 0.82 14.36 26.11
CA ASN A 189 -0.56 14.73 25.80
C ASN A 189 -0.63 15.72 24.64
N ASP A 190 0.19 16.76 24.68
CA ASP A 190 0.28 17.80 23.64
C ASP A 190 0.65 17.18 22.28
N LEU A 191 1.63 16.28 22.25
CA LEU A 191 2.00 15.53 21.06
C LEU A 191 0.86 14.67 20.50
N VAL A 192 0.12 13.96 21.36
CA VAL A 192 -1.02 13.15 20.93
C VAL A 192 -2.07 14.04 20.29
N VAL A 193 -2.40 15.18 20.90
CA VAL A 193 -3.37 16.13 20.37
C VAL A 193 -2.92 16.73 19.04
N TYR A 194 -1.63 17.05 18.88
CA TYR A 194 -1.07 17.47 17.58
C TYR A 194 -1.14 16.36 16.51
N ILE A 195 -0.83 15.10 16.85
CA ILE A 195 -1.01 13.98 15.92
C ILE A 195 -2.49 13.85 15.51
N ARG A 196 -3.40 14.02 16.47
CA ARG A 196 -4.86 13.97 16.25
C ARG A 196 -5.41 15.10 15.40
N SER A 197 -4.79 16.28 15.42
CA SER A 197 -5.25 17.41 14.59
C SER A 197 -5.16 17.13 13.09
N HIS A 198 -4.47 16.06 12.67
CA HIS A 198 -4.34 15.62 11.28
C HIS A 198 -5.40 14.58 10.88
N GLN A 199 -6.29 14.18 11.79
CA GLN A 199 -7.35 13.23 11.49
C GLN A 199 -8.47 13.89 10.68
N GLN A 200 -8.86 13.27 9.57
CA GLN A 200 -9.94 13.75 8.70
C GLN A 200 -11.21 12.95 8.97
N SER A 201 -12.32 13.65 9.23
CA SER A 201 -13.59 13.00 9.58
C SER A 201 -14.26 12.22 8.43
N SER A 202 -13.84 12.43 7.17
CA SER A 202 -14.57 11.98 5.97
C SER A 202 -14.04 10.72 5.29
N VAL A 203 -12.89 10.18 5.69
CA VAL A 203 -12.17 9.14 4.93
C VAL A 203 -12.75 7.72 5.10
N PHE A 204 -13.58 7.49 6.12
CA PHE A 204 -14.20 6.18 6.40
C PHE A 204 -15.73 6.21 6.41
N SER A 205 -16.34 7.19 5.73
CA SER A 205 -17.77 7.11 5.42
C SER A 205 -17.97 5.96 4.43
N ASP A 206 -18.89 5.04 4.72
CA ASP A 206 -19.24 3.86 3.89
C ASP A 206 -19.85 4.22 2.52
N THR A 207 -19.86 5.50 2.16
CA THR A 207 -20.20 5.96 0.82
C THR A 207 -18.96 5.83 -0.06
N PRO A 208 -18.97 4.97 -1.09
CA PRO A 208 -18.02 5.10 -2.18
C PRO A 208 -18.10 6.55 -2.64
N LYS A 209 -16.97 7.27 -2.64
CA LYS A 209 -16.90 8.48 -3.47
C LYS A 209 -17.30 8.01 -4.86
N ALA A 210 -18.38 8.57 -5.40
CA ALA A 210 -18.73 8.37 -6.79
C ALA A 210 -17.47 8.60 -7.59
N VAL A 211 -17.09 7.60 -8.38
CA VAL A 211 -16.00 7.74 -9.34
C VAL A 211 -16.51 8.77 -10.33
N GLU A 212 -16.14 10.03 -10.13
CA GLU A 212 -16.36 11.09 -11.11
C GLU A 212 -15.55 10.70 -12.36
N ASP A 213 -16.28 10.58 -13.47
CA ASP A 213 -15.87 10.30 -14.84
C ASP A 213 -14.92 9.10 -15.02
N GLU A 214 -15.49 7.94 -15.38
CA GLU A 214 -14.71 6.75 -15.74
C GLU A 214 -13.90 6.99 -17.01
N GLU A 215 -12.67 7.49 -16.86
CA GLU A 215 -11.68 7.43 -17.93
C GLU A 215 -11.55 5.99 -18.47
N PRO A 216 -11.38 5.82 -19.80
CA PRO A 216 -11.36 4.51 -20.42
C PRO A 216 -10.18 3.66 -19.93
N LEU A 217 -10.35 2.33 -19.95
CA LEU A 217 -9.29 1.37 -19.60
C LEU A 217 -8.08 1.45 -20.54
N VAL A 218 -8.33 1.81 -21.80
CA VAL A 218 -7.35 1.88 -22.88
C VAL A 218 -7.69 3.09 -23.74
N PHE A 219 -6.68 3.90 -24.06
CA PHE A 219 -6.78 4.94 -25.07
C PHE A 219 -6.50 4.33 -26.45
N VAL A 220 -7.34 4.66 -27.43
CA VAL A 220 -7.26 4.13 -28.79
C VAL A 220 -7.06 5.29 -29.76
N TYR A 221 -6.02 5.19 -30.58
CA TYR A 221 -5.67 6.21 -31.56
C TYR A 221 -5.61 5.58 -32.95
N GLN A 222 -6.25 6.20 -33.93
CA GLN A 222 -6.14 5.77 -35.33
C GLN A 222 -4.93 6.45 -35.98
N SER A 223 -4.05 5.67 -36.61
CA SER A 223 -2.89 6.19 -37.35
C SER A 223 -3.25 6.46 -38.80
N GLN A 224 -2.67 7.52 -39.37
CA GLN A 224 -2.76 7.85 -40.80
C GLN A 224 -1.74 7.08 -41.66
N HIS A 225 -0.91 6.24 -41.02
CA HIS A 225 0.19 5.51 -41.67
C HIS A 225 -0.08 4.00 -41.69
N ASP A 226 0.69 3.27 -42.50
CA ASP A 226 0.71 1.81 -42.45
C ASP A 226 1.37 1.27 -41.18
N LEU A 227 1.15 -0.03 -40.89
CA LEU A 227 1.58 -0.66 -39.64
C LEU A 227 3.08 -0.49 -39.35
N ALA A 228 3.93 -0.64 -40.37
CA ALA A 228 5.38 -0.54 -40.22
C ALA A 228 5.80 0.89 -39.89
N THR A 229 5.26 1.86 -40.64
CA THR A 229 5.52 3.28 -40.46
C THR A 229 5.01 3.77 -39.11
N THR A 230 3.81 3.37 -38.69
CA THR A 230 3.26 3.69 -37.36
C THR A 230 4.15 3.15 -36.24
N VAL A 231 4.64 1.91 -36.38
CA VAL A 231 5.55 1.30 -35.39
C VAL A 231 6.86 2.08 -35.30
N ASP A 232 7.46 2.47 -36.42
CA ASP A 232 8.72 3.21 -36.41
C ASP A 232 8.56 4.64 -35.90
N LYS A 233 7.52 5.36 -36.33
CA LYS A 233 7.17 6.68 -35.77
C LYS A 233 6.93 6.64 -34.27
N LEU A 234 6.25 5.60 -33.78
CA LEU A 234 6.00 5.43 -32.35
C LEU A 234 7.29 5.18 -31.56
N LYS A 235 8.24 4.43 -32.12
CA LYS A 235 9.58 4.27 -31.51
C LYS A 235 10.35 5.59 -31.48
N ASP A 236 10.33 6.32 -32.59
CA ASP A 236 11.05 7.59 -32.72
C ASP A 236 10.49 8.64 -31.75
N SER A 237 9.16 8.77 -31.69
CA SER A 237 8.50 9.65 -30.71
C SER A 237 8.80 9.20 -29.28
N ALA A 238 8.73 7.89 -28.97
CA ALA A 238 9.12 7.39 -27.66
C ALA A 238 10.54 7.79 -27.25
N ALA A 239 11.50 7.70 -28.19
CA ALA A 239 12.87 8.17 -27.95
C ALA A 239 12.94 9.68 -27.70
N ALA A 240 12.18 10.49 -28.45
CA ALA A 240 12.11 11.95 -28.28
C ALA A 240 11.54 12.36 -26.91
N TYR A 241 10.57 11.61 -26.37
CA TYR A 241 10.03 11.80 -25.02
C TYR A 241 10.87 11.15 -23.91
N ASN A 242 12.15 10.84 -24.18
CA ASN A 242 13.09 10.24 -23.23
C ASN A 242 12.70 8.84 -22.73
N PHE A 243 11.94 8.07 -23.50
CA PHE A 243 11.76 6.65 -23.23
C PHE A 243 12.87 5.85 -23.90
N ARG A 244 13.40 4.86 -23.18
CA ARG A 244 14.27 3.86 -23.79
C ARG A 244 13.42 2.88 -24.57
N VAL A 245 13.64 2.81 -25.87
CA VAL A 245 12.99 1.85 -26.77
C VAL A 245 13.69 0.50 -26.70
N TYR A 246 12.90 -0.57 -26.73
CA TYR A 246 13.36 -1.96 -26.81
C TYR A 246 12.87 -2.60 -28.10
N PRO A 247 13.45 -3.74 -28.53
CA PRO A 247 12.96 -4.45 -29.70
C PRO A 247 11.44 -4.70 -29.61
N SER A 248 10.71 -4.37 -30.67
CA SER A 248 9.30 -4.74 -30.78
C SER A 248 9.15 -6.25 -30.91
N ARG A 249 7.96 -6.76 -30.62
CA ARG A 249 7.60 -8.18 -30.78
C ARG A 249 6.15 -8.32 -31.18
N THR A 250 5.76 -9.45 -31.75
CA THR A 250 4.32 -9.75 -31.91
C THR A 250 3.69 -10.10 -30.57
N LEU A 251 2.36 -10.05 -30.46
CA LEU A 251 1.68 -10.29 -29.19
C LEU A 251 1.91 -11.72 -28.68
N PHE A 252 1.97 -12.72 -29.57
CA PHE A 252 2.21 -14.13 -29.23
C PHE A 252 3.68 -14.59 -29.30
N GLU A 253 4.62 -13.71 -29.61
CA GLU A 253 6.04 -14.06 -29.70
C GLU A 253 6.56 -14.63 -28.35
N GLY A 254 7.04 -15.89 -28.39
CA GLY A 254 7.51 -16.60 -27.20
C GLY A 254 6.42 -17.25 -26.34
N LEU A 255 5.14 -17.19 -26.75
CA LEU A 255 4.01 -17.86 -26.09
C LEU A 255 3.56 -19.15 -26.78
N GLY A 256 4.33 -19.66 -27.75
CA GLY A 256 4.03 -20.90 -28.48
C GLY A 256 2.84 -20.79 -29.45
N GLY A 257 2.49 -19.57 -29.88
CA GLY A 257 1.48 -19.36 -30.92
C GLY A 257 1.92 -19.88 -32.30
N PRO A 258 0.99 -20.06 -33.25
CA PRO A 258 1.34 -20.55 -34.59
C PRO A 258 2.31 -19.58 -35.29
N GLU A 259 3.33 -20.11 -35.96
CA GLU A 259 4.27 -19.29 -36.75
C GLU A 259 3.49 -18.47 -37.79
N GLY A 260 3.71 -17.15 -37.79
CA GLY A 260 3.05 -16.21 -38.71
C GLY A 260 1.63 -15.76 -38.32
N ALA A 261 1.07 -16.20 -37.19
CA ALA A 261 -0.31 -15.91 -36.80
C ALA A 261 -0.60 -14.45 -36.38
N ASP A 262 0.40 -13.57 -36.33
CA ASP A 262 0.24 -12.30 -35.60
C ASP A 262 1.06 -11.13 -36.15
N GLN A 263 1.31 -11.12 -37.46
CA GLN A 263 2.06 -10.04 -38.13
C GLN A 263 1.34 -8.68 -38.09
N LYS A 264 0.04 -8.67 -37.78
CA LYS A 264 -0.79 -7.46 -37.70
C LYS A 264 -0.86 -6.85 -36.30
N GLN A 265 -0.23 -7.46 -35.29
CA GLN A 265 -0.26 -6.99 -33.90
C GLN A 265 1.17 -6.88 -33.37
N ILE A 266 1.65 -5.65 -33.22
CA ILE A 266 3.02 -5.37 -32.82
C ILE A 266 3.01 -4.63 -31.48
N VAL A 267 3.67 -5.22 -30.49
CA VAL A 267 3.90 -4.60 -29.19
C VAL A 267 5.18 -3.78 -29.27
N VAL A 268 5.04 -2.46 -29.26
CA VAL A 268 6.16 -1.51 -29.16
C VAL A 268 6.48 -1.33 -27.68
N ARG A 269 7.72 -1.64 -27.30
CA ARG A 269 8.18 -1.61 -25.91
C ARG A 269 9.07 -0.41 -25.67
N PHE A 270 8.74 0.40 -24.69
CA PHE A 270 9.47 1.60 -24.33
C PHE A 270 9.36 1.83 -22.83
N CYS A 271 10.40 2.26 -22.13
CA CYS A 271 10.31 2.59 -20.69
C CYS A 271 11.01 3.90 -20.37
N ASN A 272 10.35 4.73 -19.56
CA ASN A 272 11.00 5.87 -18.92
C ASN A 272 11.57 5.42 -17.56
N PHE A 273 12.89 5.25 -17.49
CA PHE A 273 13.55 4.73 -16.28
C PHE A 273 13.40 5.65 -15.07
N LYS A 274 13.41 6.97 -15.28
CA LYS A 274 13.26 7.96 -14.20
C LYS A 274 11.89 7.80 -13.54
N ASN A 275 10.83 7.75 -14.34
CA ASN A 275 9.47 7.56 -13.85
C ASN A 275 9.28 6.16 -13.26
N MET A 276 9.81 5.11 -13.91
CA MET A 276 9.77 3.75 -13.37
C MET A 276 10.41 3.65 -11.98
N GLN A 277 11.59 4.23 -11.79
CA GLN A 277 12.24 4.24 -10.47
C GLN A 277 11.43 5.02 -9.44
N LYS A 278 10.83 6.16 -9.82
CA LYS A 278 9.94 6.94 -8.96
C LYS A 278 8.75 6.09 -8.49
N PHE A 279 8.07 5.41 -9.42
CA PHE A 279 6.96 4.51 -9.12
C PHE A 279 7.36 3.34 -8.22
N LEU A 280 8.44 2.63 -8.56
CA LEU A 280 8.87 1.47 -7.78
C LEU A 280 9.31 1.83 -6.36
N LYS A 281 9.79 3.06 -6.13
CA LYS A 281 10.04 3.57 -4.78
C LYS A 281 8.75 3.83 -4.00
N LEU A 282 7.70 4.30 -4.68
CA LEU A 282 6.39 4.50 -4.06
C LEU A 282 5.71 3.18 -3.72
N ASP A 283 5.69 2.24 -4.66
CA ASP A 283 5.18 0.89 -4.50
C ASP A 283 5.87 -0.11 -5.43
N PRO A 284 6.67 -1.06 -4.90
CA PRO A 284 7.39 -2.03 -5.73
C PRO A 284 6.45 -3.00 -6.45
N ARG A 285 5.20 -3.17 -5.98
CA ARG A 285 4.21 -4.04 -6.64
C ARG A 285 3.84 -3.51 -8.03
N LEU A 286 4.15 -2.24 -8.34
CA LEU A 286 3.98 -1.69 -9.69
C LEU A 286 4.90 -2.36 -10.73
N GLY A 287 5.97 -3.05 -10.31
CA GLY A 287 6.85 -3.78 -11.21
C GLY A 287 6.15 -4.84 -12.07
N VAL A 288 4.98 -5.33 -11.65
CA VAL A 288 4.20 -6.32 -12.42
C VAL A 288 3.36 -5.73 -13.54
N ILE A 289 3.16 -4.41 -13.57
CA ILE A 289 2.25 -3.74 -14.52
C ILE A 289 2.88 -2.51 -15.16
N LEU A 290 4.20 -2.47 -15.30
CA LEU A 290 4.89 -1.27 -15.78
C LEU A 290 4.30 -0.75 -17.11
N PRO A 291 4.07 0.58 -17.23
CA PRO A 291 3.50 1.24 -18.41
C PRO A 291 4.57 1.39 -19.49
N CYS A 292 5.05 0.26 -19.98
CA CYS A 292 6.23 0.19 -20.83
C CYS A 292 5.94 -0.32 -22.24
N ARG A 293 4.69 -0.17 -22.69
CA ARG A 293 4.25 -0.71 -23.97
C ARG A 293 3.04 0.04 -24.52
N ALA A 294 2.97 0.05 -25.84
CA ALA A 294 1.75 0.27 -26.60
C ALA A 294 1.62 -0.86 -27.63
N THR A 295 0.40 -1.18 -28.03
CA THR A 295 0.14 -2.22 -29.04
C THR A 295 -0.39 -1.57 -30.29
N VAL A 296 0.29 -1.77 -31.42
CA VAL A 296 -0.15 -1.31 -32.73
C VAL A 296 -0.82 -2.47 -33.45
N VAL A 297 -2.06 -2.30 -33.88
CA VAL A 297 -2.87 -3.33 -34.52
C VAL A 297 -3.40 -2.82 -35.84
N GLU A 298 -3.18 -3.59 -36.90
CA GLU A 298 -3.87 -3.40 -38.17
C GLU A 298 -5.11 -4.31 -38.23
N ASN A 299 -6.28 -3.72 -38.44
CA ASN A 299 -7.52 -4.48 -38.53
C ASN A 299 -7.71 -5.13 -39.93
N ASN A 300 -8.83 -5.82 -40.14
CA ASN A 300 -9.13 -6.47 -41.42
C ASN A 300 -9.46 -5.48 -42.54
N GLN A 301 -9.76 -4.22 -42.21
CA GLN A 301 -10.05 -3.14 -43.15
C GLN A 301 -8.79 -2.36 -43.56
N GLY A 302 -7.62 -2.73 -43.01
CA GLY A 302 -6.34 -2.05 -43.25
C GLY A 302 -6.12 -0.80 -42.40
N GLU A 303 -7.00 -0.52 -41.43
CA GLU A 303 -6.84 0.61 -40.52
C GLU A 303 -5.89 0.23 -39.38
N VAL A 304 -4.95 1.13 -39.09
CA VAL A 304 -3.94 0.94 -38.05
C VAL A 304 -4.34 1.71 -36.80
N HIS A 305 -4.36 1.02 -35.66
CA HIS A 305 -4.71 1.58 -34.37
C HIS A 305 -3.61 1.36 -33.34
N ILE A 306 -3.33 2.38 -32.52
CA ILE A 306 -2.44 2.29 -31.37
C ILE A 306 -3.31 2.19 -30.10
N TYR A 307 -3.10 1.13 -29.34
CA TYR A 307 -3.73 0.87 -28.04
C TYR A 307 -2.72 1.18 -26.94
N LEU A 308 -3.05 2.18 -26.14
CA LEU A 308 -2.26 2.65 -25.00
C LEU A 308 -3.01 2.35 -23.70
N GLU A 309 -2.43 1.53 -22.83
CA GLU A 309 -3.04 1.21 -21.53
C GLU A 309 -3.21 2.47 -20.69
N ASN A 310 -4.41 2.71 -20.15
CA ASN A 310 -4.61 3.80 -19.21
C ASN A 310 -4.03 3.40 -17.85
N TYR A 311 -2.77 3.78 -17.65
CA TYR A 311 -2.04 3.42 -16.45
C TYR A 311 -2.67 3.99 -15.17
N VAL A 312 -3.29 5.17 -15.23
CA VAL A 312 -4.01 5.78 -14.09
C VAL A 312 -5.13 4.85 -13.63
N HIS A 313 -5.84 4.20 -14.55
CA HIS A 313 -6.85 3.20 -14.17
C HIS A 313 -6.21 1.94 -13.57
N ALA A 314 -5.16 1.41 -14.20
CA ALA A 314 -4.50 0.18 -13.76
C ALA A 314 -3.92 0.28 -12.34
N ILE A 315 -3.53 1.48 -11.89
CA ILE A 315 -2.95 1.70 -10.56
C ILE A 315 -3.99 2.00 -9.45
N LYS A 316 -5.27 2.24 -9.77
CA LYS A 316 -6.30 2.53 -8.75
C LYS A 316 -6.36 1.45 -7.66
N ARG A 317 -6.08 0.20 -8.02
CA ARG A 317 -6.02 -0.96 -7.11
C ARG A 317 -4.92 -0.91 -6.04
N PHE A 318 -3.94 -0.02 -6.13
CA PHE A 318 -2.88 0.10 -5.12
C PHE A 318 -3.25 1.04 -3.96
N ASN A 319 -4.38 1.75 -4.04
CA ASN A 319 -4.93 2.62 -3.00
C ASN A 319 -3.89 3.63 -2.45
N ASN A 320 -3.20 4.32 -3.36
CA ASN A 320 -2.17 5.31 -3.03
C ASN A 320 -2.28 6.53 -3.94
N GLU A 321 -2.72 7.64 -3.36
CA GLU A 321 -2.99 8.90 -4.06
C GLU A 321 -1.74 9.50 -4.73
N GLN A 322 -0.57 9.34 -4.11
CA GLN A 322 0.69 9.83 -4.70
C GLN A 322 1.04 9.09 -6.00
N ILE A 323 0.70 7.80 -6.10
CA ILE A 323 0.89 7.04 -7.35
C ILE A 323 -0.04 7.60 -8.44
N SER A 324 -1.29 7.93 -8.08
CA SER A 324 -2.26 8.51 -9.03
C SER A 324 -1.79 9.85 -9.59
N ILE A 325 -1.24 10.72 -8.74
CA ILE A 325 -0.67 12.01 -9.14
C ILE A 325 0.50 11.79 -10.11
N ASP A 326 1.48 10.96 -9.72
CA ASP A 326 2.67 10.73 -10.54
C ASP A 326 2.36 10.03 -11.87
N ALA A 327 1.34 9.15 -11.89
CA ALA A 327 0.90 8.45 -13.08
C ALA A 327 0.20 9.36 -14.08
N LYS A 328 -0.41 10.45 -13.62
CA LYS A 328 -1.03 11.45 -14.49
C LYS A 328 0.02 12.10 -15.40
N ASP A 329 1.13 12.56 -14.83
CA ASP A 329 2.22 13.16 -15.61
C ASP A 329 2.80 12.18 -16.64
N LEU A 330 2.97 10.91 -16.24
CA LEU A 330 3.50 9.89 -17.14
C LEU A 330 2.51 9.57 -18.27
N ILE A 331 1.22 9.40 -17.96
CA ILE A 331 0.23 9.06 -18.98
C ILE A 331 0.04 10.22 -19.96
N ASP A 332 0.07 11.46 -19.49
CA ASP A 332 -0.04 12.64 -20.35
C ASP A 332 1.14 12.69 -21.34
N SER A 333 2.38 12.46 -20.87
CA SER A 333 3.55 12.33 -21.75
C SER A 333 3.44 11.16 -22.75
N MET A 334 2.85 10.03 -22.34
CA MET A 334 2.64 8.89 -23.25
C MET A 334 1.56 9.18 -24.29
N LYS A 335 0.52 9.95 -23.94
CA LYS A 335 -0.53 10.37 -24.87
C LYS A 335 0.03 11.32 -25.93
N GLU A 336 0.78 12.34 -25.51
CA GLU A 336 1.46 13.27 -26.43
C GLU A 336 2.40 12.52 -27.40
N MET A 337 3.17 11.57 -26.89
CA MET A 337 4.03 10.68 -27.68
C MET A 337 3.24 9.88 -28.73
N VAL A 338 2.09 9.30 -28.35
CA VAL A 338 1.25 8.56 -29.31
C VAL A 338 0.60 9.50 -30.32
N GLU A 339 0.16 10.68 -29.88
CA GLU A 339 -0.44 11.71 -30.75
C GLU A 339 0.54 12.19 -31.83
N GLU A 340 1.83 12.34 -31.51
CA GLU A 340 2.85 12.64 -32.53
C GLU A 340 3.07 11.50 -33.52
N ALA A 341 2.93 10.25 -33.09
CA ALA A 341 3.18 9.08 -33.93
C ALA A 341 2.07 8.81 -34.95
N VAL A 342 0.85 9.31 -34.72
CA VAL A 342 -0.30 9.06 -35.60
C VAL A 342 -0.40 10.01 -36.80
N TRP A 343 0.29 11.15 -36.76
CA TRP A 343 0.30 12.17 -37.83
C TRP A 343 1.51 12.07 -38.75
#